data_AF-A0A5C6CEA0-F1
#
_entry.id   AF-A0A5C6CEA0-F1
#
_cell.length_a   1.000
_cell.length_b   1.000
_cell.length_c   1.000
_cell.angle_alpha   90.00
_cell.angle_beta   90.00
_cell.angle_gamma   90.00
#
_symmetry.space_group_name_H-M   'P 1'
#
loop_
_entity.id
_entity.type
_entity.pdbx_description
1 polymer ?
#
loop_
_entity_poly.entity_id
_entity_poly.type
_entity_poly.pdbx_seq_one_letter_code
_entity_poly.pdbx_strand_id
1 'polypeptide(L)'
;MSENKSTTSAAQANGNICPMCGKRAYSKGGIHPQCAVLQADAARTEELKAQRKLDAETPKESSWSKKKCPKCANESHVRKKVCDCGHAFF
;
A
#
# COMPACT_ATOMS: atom_id res chain seq x y z
N MET A 1 -31.86 6.82 -26.79
CA MET A 1 -32.59 5.82 -26.00
C MET A 1 -31.77 4.55 -26.06
N SER A 2 -30.84 4.35 -25.12
CA SER A 2 -30.04 3.12 -25.05
C SER A 2 -30.89 2.02 -24.41
N GLU A 3 -31.21 1.01 -25.19
CA GLU A 3 -31.96 -0.15 -24.72
C GLU A 3 -31.05 -1.04 -23.87
N ASN A 4 -31.26 -1.02 -22.55
CA ASN A 4 -30.70 -2.00 -21.63
C ASN A 4 -31.38 -3.35 -21.86
N LYS A 5 -30.77 -4.22 -22.67
CA LYS A 5 -31.13 -5.65 -22.70
C LYS A 5 -30.21 -6.43 -21.77
N SER A 6 -30.66 -6.58 -20.53
CA SER A 6 -30.17 -7.59 -19.59
C SER A 6 -30.66 -8.97 -20.06
N THR A 7 -29.84 -9.69 -20.80
CA THR A 7 -30.11 -11.08 -21.19
C THR A 7 -30.00 -12.00 -19.95
N THR A 8 -31.11 -12.61 -19.59
CA THR A 8 -31.28 -13.51 -18.44
C THR A 8 -30.40 -14.76 -18.58
N SER A 9 -29.61 -15.03 -17.54
CA SER A 9 -28.66 -16.16 -17.47
C SER A 9 -29.38 -17.49 -17.21
N ALA A 10 -29.42 -18.36 -18.21
CA ALA A 10 -29.85 -19.75 -18.07
C ALA A 10 -28.64 -20.69 -18.15
N ALA A 11 -28.01 -20.94 -16.99
CA ALA A 11 -27.18 -22.12 -16.66
C ALA A 11 -26.66 -21.96 -15.21
N GLN A 12 -27.51 -22.22 -14.22
CA GLN A 12 -27.08 -22.32 -12.83
C GLN A 12 -27.38 -23.72 -12.30
N ALA A 13 -26.34 -24.53 -12.15
CA ALA A 13 -26.32 -25.64 -11.21
C ALA A 13 -24.87 -25.79 -10.70
N ASN A 14 -24.67 -25.48 -9.42
CA ASN A 14 -23.43 -25.62 -8.64
C ASN A 14 -22.28 -24.67 -9.02
N GLY A 15 -22.52 -23.36 -8.87
CA GLY A 15 -21.44 -22.38 -8.98
C GLY A 15 -20.44 -22.56 -7.84
N ASN A 16 -19.19 -22.88 -8.16
CA ASN A 16 -18.11 -22.93 -7.19
C ASN A 16 -18.08 -21.63 -6.38
N ILE A 17 -18.17 -21.72 -5.05
CA ILE A 17 -18.04 -20.58 -4.15
C ILE A 17 -16.55 -20.35 -3.91
N CYS A 18 -16.09 -19.12 -4.10
CA CYS A 18 -14.69 -18.76 -3.85
C CYS A 18 -14.39 -18.90 -2.35
N PRO A 19 -13.40 -19.71 -1.93
CA PRO A 19 -13.07 -19.94 -0.52
C PRO A 19 -12.45 -18.70 0.14
N MET A 20 -11.91 -17.75 -0.64
CA MET A 20 -11.27 -16.53 -0.12
C MET A 20 -12.26 -15.41 0.20
N CYS A 21 -13.37 -15.32 -0.53
CA CYS A 21 -14.29 -14.18 -0.40
C CYS A 21 -15.78 -14.57 -0.28
N GLY A 22 -16.12 -15.86 -0.35
CA GLY A 22 -17.48 -16.37 -0.20
C GLY A 22 -18.43 -16.05 -1.37
N LYS A 23 -17.93 -15.40 -2.42
CA LYS A 23 -18.72 -15.06 -3.61
C LYS A 23 -18.58 -16.14 -4.68
N ARG A 24 -19.55 -16.23 -5.58
CA ARG A 24 -19.50 -17.16 -6.71
C ARG A 24 -18.25 -16.93 -7.57
N ALA A 25 -17.42 -17.95 -7.71
CA ALA A 25 -16.26 -17.96 -8.58
C ALA A 25 -16.66 -18.11 -10.04
N TYR A 26 -15.99 -17.38 -10.92
CA TYR A 26 -16.16 -17.48 -12.37
C TYR A 26 -15.01 -18.25 -13.04
N SER A 27 -14.00 -18.70 -12.28
CA SER A 27 -12.91 -19.49 -12.82
C SER A 27 -13.25 -20.99 -12.79
N LYS A 28 -12.63 -21.75 -13.69
CA LYS A 28 -12.74 -23.22 -13.70
C LYS A 28 -12.24 -23.85 -12.40
N GLY A 29 -11.22 -23.26 -11.78
CA GLY A 29 -10.63 -23.71 -10.51
C GLY A 29 -11.42 -23.32 -9.26
N GLY A 30 -12.56 -22.63 -9.39
CA GLY A 30 -13.40 -22.28 -8.25
C GLY A 30 -12.86 -21.16 -7.33
N ILE A 31 -11.78 -20.49 -7.72
CA ILE A 31 -11.21 -19.33 -7.00
C ILE A 31 -11.07 -18.15 -7.97
N HIS A 32 -11.48 -16.94 -7.58
CA HIS A 32 -11.25 -15.77 -8.44
C HIS A 32 -9.75 -15.59 -8.73
N PRO A 33 -9.34 -15.22 -9.95
CA PRO A 33 -7.94 -15.00 -10.29
C PRO A 33 -7.23 -14.09 -9.28
N GLN A 34 -7.86 -12.97 -8.88
CA GLN A 34 -7.32 -12.06 -7.87
C GLN A 34 -7.19 -12.72 -6.49
N CYS A 35 -8.17 -13.54 -6.10
CA CYS A 35 -8.14 -14.27 -4.84
C CYS A 35 -7.05 -15.35 -4.82
N ALA A 36 -6.79 -16.01 -5.96
CA ALA A 36 -5.72 -16.99 -6.09
C ALA A 36 -4.34 -16.35 -5.99
N VAL A 37 -4.15 -15.17 -6.61
CA VAL A 37 -2.91 -14.38 -6.47
C VAL A 37 -2.69 -13.98 -5.01
N LEU A 38 -3.72 -13.45 -4.34
CA LEU A 38 -3.63 -13.09 -2.92
C LEU A 38 -3.30 -14.28 -2.02
N GLN A 39 -3.87 -15.45 -2.32
CA GLN A 39 -3.58 -16.68 -1.60
C GLN A 39 -2.12 -17.13 -1.81
N ALA A 40 -1.61 -17.05 -3.04
CA ALA A 40 -0.22 -17.39 -3.36
C ALA A 40 0.78 -16.41 -2.72
N ASP A 41 0.44 -15.12 -2.70
CA ASP A 41 1.30 -14.07 -2.12
C ASP A 41 1.24 -13.99 -0.59
N ALA A 42 0.34 -14.73 0.07
CA ALA A 42 0.11 -14.61 1.52
C ALA A 42 1.41 -14.73 2.32
N ALA A 43 2.21 -15.78 2.09
CA ALA A 43 3.49 -15.99 2.78
C ALA A 43 4.48 -14.84 2.54
N ARG A 44 4.66 -14.43 1.28
CA ARG A 44 5.52 -13.31 0.92
C ARG A 44 5.08 -12.01 1.62
N THR A 45 3.77 -11.75 1.68
CA THR A 45 3.27 -10.54 2.35
C THR A 45 3.49 -10.56 3.85
N GLU A 46 3.45 -11.72 4.50
CA GLU A 46 3.76 -11.87 5.92
C GLU A 46 5.23 -11.60 6.21
N GLU A 47 6.14 -12.16 5.40
CA GLU A 47 7.58 -11.89 5.48
C GLU A 47 7.88 -10.40 5.31
N LEU A 48 7.32 -9.76 4.28
CA LEU A 48 7.49 -8.33 4.04
C LEU A 48 6.91 -7.48 5.18
N LYS A 49 5.78 -7.90 5.78
CA LYS A 49 5.22 -7.22 6.95
C LYS A 49 6.14 -7.36 8.17
N ALA A 50 6.72 -8.54 8.41
CA ALA A 50 7.66 -8.76 9.50
C ALA A 50 8.92 -7.91 9.32
N GLN A 51 9.52 -7.91 8.13
CA GLN A 51 10.68 -7.07 7.81
C GLN A 51 10.36 -5.58 8.01
N ARG A 52 9.19 -5.10 7.56
CA ARG A 52 8.78 -3.71 7.74
C ARG A 52 8.60 -3.31 9.21
N LYS A 53 8.21 -4.23 10.09
CA LYS A 53 8.13 -3.97 11.54
C LYS A 53 9.53 -3.78 12.12
N LEU A 54 10.47 -4.67 11.79
CA LEU A 54 11.87 -4.55 12.22
C LEU A 54 12.52 -3.25 11.71
N ASP A 55 12.26 -2.90 10.45
CA ASP A 55 12.72 -1.67 9.83
C ASP A 55 12.11 -0.39 10.43
N ALA A 56 10.90 -0.47 10.99
CA ALA A 56 10.23 0.67 11.60
C ALA A 56 10.70 0.92 13.03
N GLU A 57 11.11 -0.13 13.74
CA GLU A 57 11.68 -0.04 15.08
C GLU A 57 13.07 0.59 15.07
N THR A 58 13.80 0.49 13.95
CA THR A 58 15.07 1.19 13.79
C THR A 58 14.82 2.65 13.36
N PRO A 59 15.22 3.65 14.17
CA PRO A 59 15.08 5.04 13.76
C PRO A 59 15.98 5.29 12.54
N LYS A 60 15.37 5.40 11.37
CA LYS A 60 16.06 5.76 10.13
C LYS A 60 16.49 7.22 10.22
N GLU A 61 17.75 7.44 10.60
CA GLU A 61 18.34 8.77 10.66
C GLU A 61 18.54 9.29 9.23
N SER A 62 17.57 10.06 8.72
CA SER A 62 17.69 10.66 7.40
C SER A 62 18.54 11.92 7.48
N SER A 63 19.79 11.83 7.00
CA SER A 63 20.73 12.96 6.90
C SER A 63 20.17 14.12 6.07
N TRP A 64 19.22 13.85 5.17
CA TRP A 64 18.53 14.83 4.32
C TRP A 64 17.51 15.70 5.07
N SER A 65 17.12 15.37 6.30
CA SER A 65 16.00 16.05 6.95
C SER A 65 16.40 17.35 7.66
N LYS A 66 17.68 17.52 8.03
CA LYS A 66 18.14 18.62 8.88
C LYS A 66 19.38 19.33 8.34
N LYS A 67 19.42 20.65 8.49
CA LYS A 67 20.60 21.50 8.29
C LYS A 67 20.86 22.33 9.54
N LYS A 68 22.12 22.62 9.85
CA LYS A 68 22.51 23.45 11.00
C LYS A 68 22.64 24.92 10.59
N CYS A 69 22.11 25.81 11.42
CA CYS A 69 22.29 27.25 11.25
C CYS A 69 23.71 27.67 11.65
N PRO A 70 24.46 28.41 10.81
CA PRO A 70 25.79 28.90 11.18
C PRO A 70 25.78 30.00 12.26
N LYS A 71 24.63 30.68 12.50
CA LYS A 71 24.53 31.75 13.50
C LYS A 71 24.18 31.26 14.90
N CYS A 72 23.23 30.35 15.01
CA CYS A 72 22.72 29.89 16.32
C CYS A 72 22.91 28.39 16.56
N ALA A 73 23.58 27.68 15.64
CA ALA A 73 23.78 26.23 15.67
C ALA A 73 22.50 25.37 15.70
N ASN A 74 21.31 25.97 15.64
CA ASN A 74 20.04 25.25 15.70
C ASN A 74 19.82 24.38 14.45
N GLU A 75 19.16 23.22 14.65
CA GLU A 75 18.76 22.33 13.57
C GLU A 75 17.45 22.81 12.94
N SER A 76 17.48 23.10 11.64
CA SER A 76 16.31 23.48 10.85
C SER A 76 16.06 22.45 9.77
N HIS A 77 14.80 22.25 9.40
CA HIS A 77 14.47 21.37 8.27
C HIS A 77 15.11 21.88 6.97
N VAL A 78 15.63 21.00 6.11
CA VAL A 78 16.37 21.40 4.89
C VAL A 78 15.60 22.37 3.99
N ARG A 79 14.27 22.21 3.90
CA ARG A 79 13.40 23.09 3.09
C ARG A 79 13.11 24.48 3.71
N LYS A 80 13.41 24.72 5.00
CA LYS A 80 13.22 26.05 5.59
C LYS A 80 14.23 27.03 4.98
N LYS A 81 13.76 28.08 4.31
CA LYS A 81 14.64 29.13 3.77
C LYS A 81 15.21 30.06 4.84
N VAL A 82 14.54 30.15 6.00
CA VAL A 82 14.95 31.04 7.09
C VAL A 82 14.93 30.25 8.41
N CYS A 83 15.99 30.40 9.20
CA CYS A 83 16.09 29.88 10.56
C CYS A 83 15.29 30.77 11.52
N ASP A 84 14.86 30.24 12.66
CA ASP A 84 14.12 31.00 13.66
C ASP A 84 14.95 32.17 14.26
N CYS A 85 16.28 32.13 14.13
CA CYS A 85 17.17 33.25 14.47
C CYS A 85 17.29 34.34 13.38
N GLY A 86 16.55 34.21 12.28
CA GLY A 86 16.58 35.14 11.15
C GLY A 86 17.71 34.90 10.13
N HIS A 87 18.56 33.87 10.30
CA HIS A 87 19.52 33.51 9.26
C HIS A 87 18.81 32.91 8.04
N ALA A 88 19.02 33.49 6.87
CA ALA A 88 18.48 32.95 5.64
C ALA A 88 19.49 32.00 4.97
N PHE A 89 19.02 30.81 4.67
CA PHE A 89 19.70 29.74 3.95
C PHE A 89 19.40 29.92 2.47
N PHE A 90 20.03 30.91 1.84
CA PHE A 90 19.99 31.11 0.40
C PHE A 90 20.91 30.13 -0.31
#